data_AF-A0A7Y5S6M7-F1
#
_entry.id   AF-A0A7Y5S6M7-F1
#
_cell.length_a   1.000
_cell.length_b   1.000
_cell.length_c   1.000
_cell.angle_alpha   90.00
_cell.angle_beta   90.00
_cell.angle_gamma   90.00
#
_symmetry.space_group_name_H-M   'P 1'
#
loop_
_entity.id
_entity.type
_entity.pdbx_description
1 polymer ?
#
loop_
_entity_poly.entity_id
_entity_poly.type
_entity_poly.pdbx_seq_one_letter_code
_entity_poly.pdbx_strand_id
1 'polypeptide(L)'
;MSQTDLLCESCGYTIAGLPETGNCPECGTPIPQSLPEARSGSAWQTRIRTGKPAAIGAWLFTSWSILRHPGPSFRVLRADMPGVRSLLAINLLASGALLALPWTGVWLYDPARGSRGASGVLLQLASLIVITLVAALILLFLTWVECLGIRFFAARRSWRLTHAMAWQVCAHASVGWLAAGPCVWAALLLTSTLAGSTQLIAGIVSVRDLIGGGLIFTAILVGMLAFEVLVYLGVRQCRFANPPRLADGPGGDTIAP
;
A
#
# COMPACT_ATOMS: atom_id res chain seq x y z
N MET A 1 27.43 -2.43 15.54
CA MET A 1 26.11 -2.37 16.21
C MET A 1 25.49 -3.73 16.06
N SER A 2 25.16 -4.35 17.20
CA SER A 2 24.52 -5.67 17.21
C SER A 2 23.09 -5.52 16.70
N GLN A 3 22.53 -6.56 16.08
CA GLN A 3 21.14 -6.53 15.58
C GLN A 3 20.10 -6.43 16.71
N THR A 4 20.53 -6.40 17.97
CA THR A 4 19.70 -6.28 19.18
C THR A 4 19.82 -4.92 19.87
N ASP A 5 20.71 -4.02 19.41
CA ASP A 5 20.84 -2.68 20.00
C ASP A 5 19.50 -1.94 19.87
N LEU A 6 18.96 -1.34 20.93
CA LEU A 6 17.77 -0.50 20.84
C LEU A 6 18.17 0.89 20.37
N LEU A 7 17.44 1.44 19.38
CA LEU A 7 17.70 2.77 18.83
C LEU A 7 16.55 3.74 19.16
N CYS A 8 16.85 5.02 19.32
CA CYS A 8 15.84 6.05 19.32
C CYS A 8 15.20 6.11 17.93
N GLU A 9 13.89 5.90 17.82
CA GLU A 9 13.22 5.80 16.52
C GLU A 9 13.20 7.13 15.75
N SER A 10 13.45 8.25 16.44
CA SER A 10 13.50 9.60 15.85
C SER A 10 14.85 9.90 15.20
N CYS A 11 15.96 9.74 15.94
CA CYS A 11 17.31 10.15 15.50
C CYS A 11 18.27 9.00 15.21
N GLY A 12 17.98 7.77 15.65
CA GLY A 12 18.86 6.61 15.47
C GLY A 12 19.94 6.43 16.54
N TYR A 13 19.99 7.26 17.59
CA TYR A 13 20.93 7.12 18.70
C TYR A 13 20.70 5.82 19.50
N THR A 14 21.77 5.18 19.97
CA THR A 14 21.65 3.98 20.80
C THR A 14 21.08 4.31 22.18
N ILE A 15 19.95 3.68 22.53
CA ILE A 15 19.28 3.87 23.83
C ILE A 15 19.48 2.67 24.76
N ALA A 16 20.26 1.68 24.34
CA ALA A 16 20.61 0.54 25.18
C ALA A 16 21.42 1.02 26.42
N GLY A 17 20.98 0.60 27.61
CA GLY A 17 21.63 0.96 28.88
C GLY A 17 21.23 2.33 29.45
N LEU A 18 20.39 3.11 28.75
CA LEU A 18 19.83 4.35 29.30
C LEU A 18 18.61 4.05 30.18
N PRO A 19 18.26 4.93 31.15
CA PRO A 19 17.05 4.79 31.94
C PRO A 19 15.79 4.80 31.06
N GLU A 20 14.91 3.80 31.18
CA GLU A 20 13.72 3.66 30.32
C GLU A 20 12.77 4.87 30.41
N THR A 21 12.75 5.59 31.53
CA THR A 21 11.94 6.80 31.74
C THR A 21 12.63 8.09 31.31
N GLY A 22 13.88 8.00 30.82
CA GLY A 22 14.67 9.14 30.40
C GLY A 22 14.32 9.66 29.00
N ASN A 23 15.07 10.68 28.57
CA ASN A 23 15.01 11.22 27.22
C ASN A 23 16.25 10.82 26.44
N CYS A 24 16.11 10.68 25.12
CA CYS A 24 17.23 10.49 24.23
C CYS A 24 18.18 11.71 24.30
N PRO A 25 19.49 11.51 24.55
CA PRO A 25 20.43 12.62 24.73
C PRO A 25 20.64 13.45 23.46
N GLU A 26 20.41 12.88 22.27
CA GLU A 26 20.61 13.58 20.99
C GLU A 26 19.43 14.47 20.59
N CYS A 27 18.20 13.98 20.77
CA CYS A 27 17.01 14.64 20.21
C CYS A 27 15.91 14.93 21.22
N GLY A 28 16.10 14.56 22.49
CA GLY A 28 15.14 14.77 23.57
C GLY A 28 13.88 13.90 23.50
N THR A 29 13.74 13.00 22.52
CA THR A 29 12.57 12.11 22.43
C THR A 29 12.51 11.19 23.66
N PRO A 30 11.37 11.06 24.35
CA PRO A 30 11.23 10.14 25.48
C PRO A 30 11.56 8.71 25.05
N ILE A 31 12.43 8.04 25.80
CA ILE A 31 12.81 6.65 25.55
C ILE A 31 11.60 5.72 25.44
N PRO A 32 10.52 5.85 26.26
CA PRO A 32 9.34 5.00 26.15
C PRO A 32 8.66 5.05 24.78
N GLN A 33 8.79 6.16 24.04
CA GLN A 33 8.22 6.29 22.69
C GLN A 33 9.04 5.59 21.61
N SER A 34 10.30 5.27 21.91
CA SER A 34 11.18 4.53 21.00
C SER A 34 11.21 3.02 21.29
N LEU A 35 10.60 2.57 22.39
CA LEU A 35 10.54 1.16 22.73
C LEU A 35 9.61 0.40 21.75
N PRO A 36 9.92 -0.86 21.38
CA PRO A 36 9.05 -1.67 20.50
C PRO A 36 7.60 -1.74 20.96
N GLU A 37 7.37 -1.72 22.27
CA GLU A 37 6.06 -1.78 22.92
C GLU A 37 5.19 -0.54 22.66
N ALA A 38 5.81 0.60 22.29
CA ALA A 38 5.08 1.83 21.94
C ALA A 38 4.29 1.70 20.64
N ARG A 39 4.67 0.76 19.76
CA ARG A 39 3.97 0.47 18.50
C ARG A 39 2.74 -0.39 18.78
N SER A 40 1.59 0.25 18.94
CA SER A 40 0.32 -0.43 19.21
C SER A 40 -0.21 -1.25 18.02
N GLY A 41 0.19 -0.90 16.81
CA GLY A 41 -0.28 -1.45 15.54
C GLY A 41 -1.48 -0.69 14.97
N SER A 42 -1.73 -0.84 13.67
CA SER A 42 -2.95 -0.34 13.03
C SER A 42 -4.20 -1.07 13.56
N ALA A 43 -5.39 -0.52 13.27
CA ALA A 43 -6.65 -1.20 13.62
C ALA A 43 -6.74 -2.59 12.97
N TRP A 44 -6.19 -2.73 11.76
CA TRP A 44 -6.05 -4.01 11.07
C TRP A 44 -5.15 -5.00 11.84
N GLN A 45 -3.93 -4.58 12.21
CA GLN A 45 -2.98 -5.41 12.98
C GLN A 45 -3.57 -5.82 14.34
N THR A 46 -4.20 -4.89 15.04
CA THR A 46 -4.83 -5.15 16.35
C THR A 46 -5.95 -6.18 16.26
N ARG A 47 -6.79 -6.12 15.21
CA ARG A 47 -7.84 -7.11 14.98
C ARG A 47 -7.28 -8.51 14.77
N ILE A 48 -6.30 -8.64 13.88
CA ILE A 48 -5.71 -9.95 13.54
C ILE A 48 -5.02 -10.55 14.77
N ARG A 49 -4.31 -9.74 15.55
CA ARG A 49 -3.66 -10.16 16.78
C ARG A 49 -4.64 -10.69 17.84
N THR A 50 -5.85 -10.13 17.90
CA THR A 50 -6.89 -10.59 18.85
C THR A 50 -7.66 -11.82 18.36
N GLY A 51 -7.22 -12.46 17.26
CA GLY A 51 -7.89 -13.64 16.68
C GLY A 51 -9.26 -13.35 16.07
N LYS A 52 -9.64 -12.07 15.98
CA LYS A 52 -10.92 -11.67 15.38
C LYS A 52 -10.79 -11.68 13.86
N PRO A 53 -11.83 -12.10 13.13
CA PRO A 53 -11.80 -12.06 11.67
C PRO A 53 -11.55 -10.63 11.20
N ALA A 54 -10.74 -10.54 10.13
CA ALA A 54 -10.50 -9.32 9.38
C ALA A 54 -11.83 -8.72 8.94
N ALA A 55 -12.24 -7.63 9.59
CA ALA A 55 -13.51 -6.97 9.31
C ALA A 55 -13.29 -5.81 8.33
N ILE A 56 -14.24 -5.62 7.41
CA ILE A 56 -14.25 -4.49 6.46
C ILE A 56 -14.09 -3.16 7.19
N GLY A 57 -14.71 -2.99 8.37
CA GLY A 57 -14.55 -1.77 9.17
C GLY A 57 -13.12 -1.50 9.63
N ALA A 58 -12.33 -2.53 9.96
CA ALA A 58 -10.94 -2.36 10.36
C ALA A 58 -10.04 -2.01 9.15
N TRP A 59 -10.35 -2.58 7.98
CA TRP A 59 -9.71 -2.19 6.72
C TRP A 59 -10.02 -0.73 6.39
N LEU A 60 -11.29 -0.34 6.36
CA LEU A 60 -11.72 1.04 6.09
C LEU A 60 -11.10 2.04 7.06
N PHE A 61 -11.10 1.76 8.36
CA PHE A 61 -10.49 2.64 9.36
C PHE A 61 -8.97 2.77 9.17
N THR A 62 -8.28 1.67 8.86
CA THR A 62 -6.83 1.68 8.61
C THR A 62 -6.50 2.47 7.34
N SER A 63 -7.21 2.19 6.24
CA SER A 63 -7.09 2.88 4.97
C SER A 63 -7.35 4.39 5.12
N TRP A 64 -8.42 4.76 5.81
CA TRP A 64 -8.76 6.15 6.08
C TRP A 64 -7.71 6.86 6.94
N SER A 65 -7.25 6.20 8.00
CA SER A 65 -6.24 6.74 8.91
C SER A 65 -4.92 7.00 8.16
N ILE A 66 -4.48 6.06 7.32
CA ILE A 66 -3.27 6.22 6.50
C ILE A 66 -3.41 7.37 5.49
N LEU A 67 -4.56 7.50 4.84
CA LEU A 67 -4.80 8.58 3.87
C LEU A 67 -4.88 9.96 4.52
N ARG A 68 -5.49 10.08 5.70
CA ARG A 68 -5.67 11.37 6.40
C ARG A 68 -4.48 11.77 7.26
N HIS A 69 -3.85 10.83 7.95
CA HIS A 69 -2.82 11.07 8.95
C HIS A 69 -1.65 10.08 8.81
N PRO A 70 -0.98 10.03 7.64
CA PRO A 70 0.04 9.01 7.35
C PRO A 70 1.16 8.99 8.40
N GLY A 71 1.67 10.15 8.83
CA GLY A 71 2.74 10.25 9.83
C GLY A 71 2.41 9.52 11.15
N PRO A 72 1.36 9.95 11.88
CA PRO A 72 0.90 9.24 13.08
C PRO A 72 0.60 7.76 12.85
N SER A 73 -0.05 7.40 11.74
CA SER A 73 -0.42 6.01 11.44
C SER A 73 0.78 5.11 11.19
N PHE A 74 1.81 5.58 10.49
CA PHE A 74 3.05 4.82 10.29
C PHE A 74 3.89 4.69 11.57
N ARG A 75 3.85 5.69 12.46
CA ARG A 75 4.57 5.66 13.74
C ARG A 75 4.10 4.52 14.65
N VAL A 76 2.81 4.18 14.62
CA VAL A 76 2.26 3.10 15.47
C VAL A 76 2.38 1.71 14.86
N LEU A 77 2.82 1.56 13.60
CA LEU A 77 2.88 0.25 12.94
C LEU A 77 3.86 -0.69 13.63
N ARG A 78 3.45 -1.94 13.80
CA ARG A 78 4.31 -3.01 14.31
C ARG A 78 5.07 -3.69 13.16
N ALA A 79 6.27 -4.20 13.46
CA ALA A 79 7.07 -4.98 12.52
C ALA A 79 6.63 -6.46 12.45
N ASP A 80 5.38 -6.77 12.80
CA ASP A 80 4.86 -8.14 12.83
C ASP A 80 4.40 -8.56 11.43
N MET A 81 4.63 -9.80 10.99
CA MET A 81 4.15 -10.25 9.67
C MET A 81 2.67 -10.71 9.61
N PRO A 82 2.00 -11.12 10.71
CA PRO A 82 0.59 -11.51 10.65
C PRO A 82 -0.29 -10.38 10.11
N GLY A 83 -1.05 -10.68 9.06
CA GLY A 83 -2.03 -9.75 8.50
C GLY A 83 -1.54 -8.78 7.43
N VAL A 84 -0.22 -8.69 7.20
CA VAL A 84 0.35 -7.90 6.10
C VAL A 84 -0.18 -8.38 4.76
N ARG A 85 -0.13 -9.70 4.55
CA ARG A 85 -0.54 -10.34 3.29
C ARG A 85 -2.01 -10.12 2.99
N SER A 86 -2.88 -10.22 4.01
CA SER A 86 -4.32 -10.02 3.81
C SER A 86 -4.67 -8.55 3.58
N LEU A 87 -4.01 -7.61 4.28
CA LEU A 87 -4.19 -6.17 4.02
C LEU A 87 -3.80 -5.82 2.59
N LEU A 88 -2.60 -6.26 2.17
CA LEU A 88 -2.08 -6.04 0.83
C LEU A 88 -3.03 -6.65 -0.20
N ALA A 89 -3.42 -7.93 -0.05
CA ALA A 89 -4.33 -8.59 -0.97
C ALA A 89 -5.65 -7.82 -1.13
N ILE A 90 -6.26 -7.35 -0.03
CA ILE A 90 -7.51 -6.58 -0.09
C ILE A 90 -7.31 -5.25 -0.81
N ASN A 91 -6.25 -4.50 -0.49
CA ASN A 91 -5.95 -3.22 -1.17
C ASN A 91 -5.74 -3.42 -2.68
N LEU A 92 -4.99 -4.45 -3.06
CA LEU A 92 -4.69 -4.74 -4.46
C LEU A 92 -5.91 -5.25 -5.23
N LEU A 93 -6.72 -6.13 -4.63
CA LEU A 93 -7.97 -6.60 -5.25
C LEU A 93 -8.99 -5.48 -5.38
N ALA A 94 -9.13 -4.63 -4.36
CA ALA A 94 -10.02 -3.47 -4.43
C ALA A 94 -9.55 -2.47 -5.51
N SER A 95 -8.25 -2.18 -5.58
CA SER A 95 -7.69 -1.30 -6.62
C SER A 95 -7.82 -1.90 -8.02
N GLY A 96 -7.52 -3.19 -8.15
CA GLY A 96 -7.68 -3.94 -9.40
C GLY A 96 -9.12 -3.95 -9.89
N ALA A 97 -10.10 -4.13 -8.99
CA ALA A 97 -11.52 -4.07 -9.32
C ALA A 97 -11.93 -2.67 -9.80
N LEU A 98 -11.50 -1.61 -9.08
CA LEU A 98 -11.80 -0.23 -9.48
C LEU A 98 -11.21 0.12 -10.85
N LEU A 99 -10.02 -0.40 -11.17
CA LEU A 99 -9.37 -0.26 -12.47
C LEU A 99 -10.03 -1.10 -13.57
N ALA A 100 -10.57 -2.29 -13.23
CA ALA A 100 -11.19 -3.21 -14.18
C ALA A 100 -12.59 -2.78 -14.61
N LEU A 101 -13.39 -2.23 -13.68
CA LEU A 101 -14.81 -1.94 -13.91
C LEU A 101 -15.11 -1.08 -15.16
N PRO A 102 -14.34 -0.02 -15.50
CA PRO A 102 -14.62 0.75 -16.70
C PRO A 102 -14.47 -0.05 -18.00
N TRP A 103 -13.60 -1.06 -18.02
CA TRP A 103 -13.31 -1.87 -19.20
C TRP A 103 -14.33 -2.98 -19.43
N THR A 104 -14.96 -3.46 -18.36
CA THR A 104 -15.96 -4.54 -18.42
C THR A 104 -17.39 -4.03 -18.34
N GLY A 105 -17.59 -2.71 -18.22
CA GLY A 105 -18.90 -2.08 -18.07
C GLY A 105 -19.47 -1.51 -19.37
N VAL A 106 -20.59 -0.78 -19.22
CA VAL A 106 -21.39 -0.14 -20.29
C VAL A 106 -20.57 0.72 -21.25
N TRP A 107 -19.41 1.20 -20.82
CA TRP A 107 -18.55 2.11 -21.57
C TRP A 107 -17.86 1.46 -22.77
N LEU A 108 -17.51 0.17 -22.70
CA LEU A 108 -16.81 -0.52 -23.80
C LEU A 108 -17.66 -1.60 -24.47
N TYR A 109 -18.54 -2.25 -23.70
CA TYR A 109 -19.44 -3.30 -24.18
C TYR A 109 -20.81 -3.00 -23.60
N ASP A 110 -21.83 -2.74 -24.42
CA ASP A 110 -23.21 -2.62 -23.93
C ASP A 110 -23.67 -4.01 -23.47
N PRO A 111 -23.54 -4.33 -22.17
CA PRO A 111 -23.78 -5.67 -21.71
C PRO A 111 -25.27 -5.95 -21.76
N ALA A 112 -26.14 -4.94 -21.73
CA ALA A 112 -27.57 -5.12 -21.87
C ALA A 112 -27.98 -5.59 -23.28
N ARG A 113 -27.15 -5.33 -24.30
CA ARG A 113 -27.33 -5.91 -25.65
C ARG A 113 -26.78 -7.32 -25.78
N GLY A 114 -25.62 -7.62 -25.18
CA GLY A 114 -24.99 -8.94 -25.24
C GLY A 114 -25.49 -9.97 -24.21
N SER A 115 -26.13 -9.53 -23.12
CA SER A 115 -26.51 -10.35 -21.96
C SER A 115 -28.00 -10.69 -21.89
N ARG A 116 -28.71 -10.70 -23.03
CA ARG A 116 -30.11 -11.20 -23.10
C ARG A 116 -30.25 -12.72 -22.83
N GLY A 117 -29.29 -13.34 -22.14
CA GLY A 117 -29.30 -14.71 -21.65
C GLY A 117 -28.27 -14.90 -20.53
N ALA A 118 -28.48 -15.91 -19.69
CA ALA A 118 -27.63 -16.20 -18.52
C ALA A 118 -26.13 -16.38 -18.86
N SER A 119 -25.82 -16.86 -20.06
CA SER A 119 -24.44 -17.04 -20.55
C SER A 119 -23.68 -15.72 -20.68
N GLY A 120 -24.33 -14.62 -21.07
CA GLY A 120 -23.69 -13.31 -21.22
C GLY A 120 -23.28 -12.71 -19.88
N VAL A 121 -24.11 -12.85 -18.84
CA VAL A 121 -23.79 -12.38 -17.48
C VAL A 121 -22.59 -13.15 -16.91
N LEU A 122 -22.56 -14.47 -17.08
CA LEU A 122 -21.45 -15.30 -16.61
C LEU A 122 -20.13 -14.93 -17.29
N LEU A 123 -20.14 -14.73 -18.61
CA LEU A 123 -18.95 -14.32 -19.37
C LEU A 123 -18.43 -12.95 -18.90
N GLN A 124 -19.34 -12.01 -18.61
CA GLN A 124 -18.96 -10.69 -18.13
C GLN A 124 -18.36 -10.75 -16.72
N LEU A 125 -18.97 -11.49 -15.79
CA LEU A 125 -18.41 -11.70 -14.45
C LEU A 125 -17.03 -12.37 -14.53
N ALA A 126 -16.87 -13.38 -15.39
CA ALA A 126 -15.58 -14.02 -15.62
C ALA A 126 -14.54 -13.01 -16.14
N SER A 127 -14.90 -12.16 -17.11
CA SER A 127 -13.99 -11.13 -17.63
C SER A 127 -13.57 -10.12 -16.56
N LEU A 128 -14.51 -9.66 -15.73
CA LEU A 128 -14.24 -8.74 -14.62
C LEU A 128 -13.29 -9.35 -13.60
N ILE A 129 -13.51 -10.62 -13.23
CA ILE A 129 -12.64 -11.34 -12.30
C ILE A 129 -11.23 -11.46 -12.90
N VAL A 130 -11.11 -11.89 -14.17
CA VAL A 130 -9.80 -12.06 -14.82
C VAL A 130 -9.05 -10.73 -14.89
N ILE A 131 -9.68 -9.65 -15.36
CA ILE A 131 -9.02 -8.34 -15.48
C ILE A 131 -8.65 -7.79 -14.09
N THR A 132 -9.52 -7.98 -13.08
CA THR A 132 -9.22 -7.60 -11.69
C THR A 132 -7.99 -8.32 -11.17
N LEU A 133 -7.89 -9.64 -11.39
CA LEU A 133 -6.76 -10.44 -10.94
C LEU A 133 -5.47 -10.04 -11.67
N VAL A 134 -5.52 -9.81 -12.98
CA VAL A 134 -4.38 -9.33 -13.77
C VAL A 134 -3.90 -7.97 -13.24
N ALA A 135 -4.81 -7.01 -13.05
CA ALA A 135 -4.48 -5.71 -12.49
C ALA A 135 -3.87 -5.83 -11.08
N ALA A 136 -4.45 -6.65 -10.20
CA ALA A 136 -3.93 -6.88 -8.86
C ALA A 136 -2.52 -7.51 -8.87
N LEU A 137 -2.23 -8.43 -9.80
CA LEU A 137 -0.91 -9.03 -9.97
C LEU A 137 0.13 -8.02 -10.45
N ILE A 138 -0.22 -7.14 -11.38
CA ILE A 138 0.66 -6.04 -11.83
C ILE A 138 0.97 -5.12 -10.64
N LEU A 139 -0.05 -4.71 -9.88
CA LEU A 139 0.14 -3.86 -8.70
C LEU A 139 0.95 -4.56 -7.59
N LEU A 140 0.79 -5.88 -7.42
CA LEU A 140 1.62 -6.68 -6.51
C LEU A 140 3.09 -6.65 -6.94
N PHE A 141 3.36 -6.83 -8.24
CA PHE A 141 4.71 -6.79 -8.78
C PHE A 141 5.35 -5.41 -8.56
N LEU A 142 4.64 -4.32 -8.86
CA LEU A 142 5.12 -2.95 -8.61
C LEU A 142 5.38 -2.71 -7.11
N THR A 143 4.48 -3.17 -6.25
CA THR A 143 4.64 -3.07 -4.79
C THR A 143 5.87 -3.85 -4.31
N TRP A 144 6.12 -5.04 -4.87
CA TRP A 144 7.30 -5.84 -4.56
C TRP A 144 8.60 -5.16 -4.98
N VAL A 145 8.65 -4.60 -6.20
CA VAL A 145 9.79 -3.80 -6.68
C VAL A 145 10.06 -2.63 -5.74
N GLU A 146 9.02 -1.93 -5.29
CA GLU A 146 9.17 -0.83 -4.33
C GLU A 146 9.73 -1.31 -2.99
N CYS A 147 9.25 -2.44 -2.47
CA CYS A 147 9.80 -2.99 -1.22
C CYS A 147 11.30 -3.37 -1.35
N LEU A 148 11.76 -3.79 -2.53
CA LEU A 148 13.19 -3.98 -2.79
C LEU A 148 13.94 -2.65 -2.83
N GLY A 149 13.37 -1.66 -3.54
CA GLY A 149 13.92 -0.31 -3.68
C GLY A 149 14.14 0.37 -2.32
N ILE A 150 13.12 0.43 -1.46
CA ILE A 150 13.22 1.07 -0.15
C ILE A 150 14.27 0.41 0.75
N ARG A 151 14.45 -0.91 0.66
CA ARG A 151 15.48 -1.64 1.41
C ARG A 151 16.87 -1.30 0.91
N PHE A 152 17.06 -1.25 -0.41
CA PHE A 152 18.32 -0.84 -1.01
C PHE A 152 18.71 0.59 -0.58
N PHE A 153 17.77 1.54 -0.66
CA PHE A 153 18.01 2.92 -0.23
C PHE A 153 18.22 3.04 1.29
N ALA A 154 17.49 2.27 2.10
CA ALA A 154 17.68 2.23 3.55
C ALA A 154 19.09 1.77 3.92
N ALA A 155 19.60 0.71 3.28
CA ALA A 155 20.96 0.21 3.49
C ALA A 155 22.02 1.27 3.13
N ARG A 156 21.82 2.03 2.04
CA ARG A 156 22.74 3.11 1.61
C ARG A 156 22.74 4.32 2.54
N ARG A 157 21.63 4.57 3.25
CA ARG A 157 21.46 5.70 4.19
C ARG A 157 21.67 5.33 5.66
N SER A 158 22.19 4.12 5.93
CA SER A 158 22.34 3.59 7.29
C SER A 158 21.03 3.59 8.10
N TRP A 159 19.89 3.44 7.43
CA TRP A 159 18.60 3.23 8.08
C TRP A 159 18.43 1.75 8.42
N ARG A 160 17.89 1.46 9.61
CA ARG A 160 17.61 0.09 10.08
C ARG A 160 16.18 -0.33 9.74
N LEU A 161 15.84 -0.25 8.47
CA LEU A 161 14.54 -0.70 7.99
C LEU A 161 14.59 -2.23 7.77
N THR A 162 13.96 -2.99 8.68
CA THR A 162 13.89 -4.46 8.57
C THR A 162 13.05 -4.90 7.37
N HIS A 163 13.25 -6.14 6.91
CA HIS A 163 12.44 -6.71 5.82
C HIS A 163 10.94 -6.73 6.16
N ALA A 164 10.59 -7.10 7.40
CA ALA A 164 9.21 -7.09 7.86
C ALA A 164 8.60 -5.68 7.86
N MET A 165 9.37 -4.68 8.29
CA MET A 165 8.90 -3.30 8.31
C MET A 165 8.76 -2.71 6.89
N ALA A 166 9.64 -3.07 5.95
CA ALA A 166 9.52 -2.68 4.55
C ALA A 166 8.19 -3.17 3.95
N TRP A 167 7.86 -4.46 4.13
CA TRP A 167 6.57 -5.01 3.70
C TRP A 167 5.37 -4.37 4.41
N GLN A 168 5.50 -4.05 5.69
CA GLN A 168 4.46 -3.36 6.45
C GLN A 168 4.15 -1.98 5.88
N VAL A 169 5.20 -1.20 5.59
CA VAL A 169 5.07 0.10 4.95
C VAL A 169 4.41 -0.04 3.58
N CYS A 170 4.90 -0.93 2.71
CA CYS A 170 4.33 -1.17 1.39
C CYS A 170 2.85 -1.61 1.46
N ALA A 171 2.51 -2.53 2.37
CA ALA A 171 1.14 -3.05 2.49
C ALA A 171 0.16 -1.96 2.94
N HIS A 172 0.54 -1.12 3.90
CA HIS A 172 -0.32 -0.01 4.33
C HIS A 172 -0.37 1.11 3.27
N ALA A 173 0.74 1.40 2.60
CA ALA A 173 0.81 2.40 1.53
C ALA A 173 0.03 1.98 0.27
N SER A 174 -0.15 0.67 0.03
CA SER A 174 -0.88 0.16 -1.14
C SER A 174 -2.34 0.64 -1.24
N VAL A 175 -2.90 1.22 -0.18
CA VAL A 175 -4.17 1.97 -0.24
C VAL A 175 -4.12 3.14 -1.23
N GLY A 176 -2.94 3.71 -1.50
CA GLY A 176 -2.74 4.77 -2.49
C GLY A 176 -3.17 4.37 -3.90
N TRP A 177 -3.10 3.07 -4.24
CA TRP A 177 -3.57 2.56 -5.53
C TRP A 177 -5.07 2.73 -5.73
N LEU A 178 -5.87 2.84 -4.65
CA LEU A 178 -7.30 3.11 -4.76
C LEU A 178 -7.61 4.44 -5.44
N ALA A 179 -6.67 5.40 -5.45
CA ALA A 179 -6.84 6.67 -6.15
C ALA A 179 -6.84 6.50 -7.68
N ALA A 180 -6.15 5.49 -8.22
CA ALA A 180 -6.05 5.27 -9.66
C ALA A 180 -7.43 5.01 -10.29
N GLY A 181 -8.26 4.21 -9.63
CA GLY A 181 -9.60 3.84 -10.11
C GLY A 181 -10.49 5.04 -10.41
N PRO A 182 -10.91 5.83 -9.40
CA PRO A 182 -11.75 7.02 -9.61
C PRO A 182 -11.16 8.00 -10.63
N CYS A 183 -9.84 8.17 -10.67
CA CYS A 183 -9.19 9.02 -11.68
C CYS A 183 -9.35 8.46 -13.10
N VAL A 184 -9.24 7.14 -13.30
CA VAL A 184 -9.48 6.50 -14.61
C VAL A 184 -10.94 6.64 -15.02
N TRP A 185 -11.88 6.48 -14.08
CA TRP A 185 -13.30 6.72 -14.33
C TRP A 185 -13.57 8.17 -14.77
N ALA A 186 -12.98 9.15 -14.08
CA ALA A 186 -13.10 10.56 -14.44
C ALA A 186 -12.49 10.85 -15.81
N ALA A 187 -11.33 10.26 -16.13
CA ALA A 187 -10.68 10.37 -17.43
C ALA A 187 -11.57 9.84 -18.57
N LEU A 188 -12.19 8.67 -18.38
CA LEU A 188 -13.09 8.08 -19.35
C LEU A 188 -14.37 8.91 -19.54
N LEU A 189 -14.97 9.39 -18.45
CA LEU A 189 -16.13 10.27 -18.51
C LEU A 189 -15.80 11.56 -19.25
N LEU A 190 -14.67 12.20 -18.95
CA LEU A 190 -14.24 13.42 -19.65
C LEU A 190 -13.98 13.15 -21.14
N THR A 191 -13.34 12.04 -21.47
CA THR A 191 -13.10 11.63 -22.87
C THR A 191 -14.41 11.36 -23.62
N SER A 192 -15.45 10.92 -22.90
CA SER A 192 -16.76 10.65 -23.49
C SER A 192 -17.54 11.91 -23.90
N THR A 193 -17.28 13.04 -23.24
CA THR A 193 -17.97 14.31 -23.51
C THR A 193 -17.26 15.15 -24.57
N LEU A 194 -16.04 14.78 -24.97
CA LEU A 194 -15.32 15.44 -26.06
C LEU A 194 -16.04 15.21 -27.39
N ALA A 195 -16.63 16.28 -27.94
CA ALA A 195 -17.26 16.28 -29.25
C ALA A 195 -16.22 16.37 -30.37
N GLY A 196 -16.48 15.66 -31.47
CA GLY A 196 -15.67 15.68 -32.69
C GLY A 196 -14.50 14.69 -32.65
N SER A 197 -14.37 13.87 -33.70
CA SER A 197 -13.21 13.01 -33.94
C SER A 197 -12.50 13.48 -35.20
N THR A 198 -11.54 14.39 -35.06
CA THR A 198 -10.58 14.64 -36.13
C THR A 198 -9.62 13.45 -36.20
N GLN A 199 -9.64 12.77 -37.34
CA GLN A 199 -8.76 11.66 -37.69
C GLN A 199 -7.35 12.22 -37.94
N LEU A 200 -6.30 11.67 -37.30
CA LEU A 200 -4.92 12.12 -37.49
C LEU A 200 -4.11 11.16 -38.37
N ILE A 201 -3.93 9.91 -37.91
CA ILE A 201 -3.02 8.94 -38.53
C ILE A 201 -3.84 8.00 -39.42
N ALA A 202 -3.92 8.29 -40.72
CA ALA A 202 -4.52 7.42 -41.74
C ALA A 202 -5.93 6.88 -41.41
N GLY A 203 -6.71 7.57 -40.57
CA GLY A 203 -8.02 7.09 -40.14
C GLY A 203 -8.02 6.11 -38.94
N ILE A 204 -6.85 5.82 -38.35
CA ILE A 204 -6.67 4.79 -37.30
C ILE A 204 -6.76 5.40 -35.89
N VAL A 205 -6.17 6.59 -35.69
CA VAL A 205 -6.12 7.26 -34.38
C VAL A 205 -6.74 8.64 -34.50
N SER A 206 -7.72 8.93 -33.65
CA SER A 206 -8.32 10.26 -33.53
C SER A 206 -7.64 11.10 -32.45
N VAL A 207 -7.76 12.43 -32.54
CA VAL A 207 -7.33 13.34 -31.45
C VAL A 207 -7.96 12.94 -30.11
N ARG A 208 -9.22 12.51 -30.14
CA ARG A 208 -9.95 12.04 -28.96
C ARG A 208 -9.29 10.82 -28.31
N ASP A 209 -8.79 9.88 -29.11
CA ASP A 209 -8.09 8.69 -28.60
C ASP A 209 -6.76 9.06 -27.93
N LEU A 210 -6.01 10.01 -28.52
CA LEU A 210 -4.78 10.51 -27.92
C LEU A 210 -5.03 11.22 -26.59
N ILE A 211 -6.04 12.11 -26.54
CA ILE A 211 -6.41 12.81 -25.30
C ILE A 211 -6.88 11.78 -24.27
N GLY A 212 -7.75 10.84 -24.64
CA GLY A 212 -8.25 9.81 -23.74
C GLY A 212 -7.16 8.92 -23.18
N GLY A 213 -6.26 8.43 -24.04
CA GLY A 213 -5.09 7.66 -23.62
C GLY A 213 -4.18 8.45 -22.68
N GLY A 214 -3.92 9.72 -22.98
CA GLY A 214 -3.13 10.61 -22.13
C GLY A 214 -3.77 10.84 -20.75
N LEU A 215 -5.09 11.05 -20.70
CA LEU A 215 -5.83 11.23 -19.44
C LEU A 215 -5.82 9.95 -18.59
N ILE A 216 -6.02 8.78 -19.19
CA ILE A 216 -5.97 7.48 -18.50
C ILE A 216 -4.56 7.22 -17.95
N PHE A 217 -3.53 7.46 -18.76
CA PHE A 217 -2.14 7.33 -18.31
C PHE A 217 -1.85 8.26 -17.13
N THR A 218 -2.27 9.52 -17.21
CA THR A 218 -2.13 10.49 -16.12
C THR A 218 -2.87 10.03 -14.86
N ALA A 219 -4.07 9.47 -14.99
CA ALA A 219 -4.83 8.94 -13.87
C ALA A 219 -4.12 7.77 -13.16
N ILE A 220 -3.47 6.87 -13.92
CA ILE A 220 -2.67 5.79 -13.35
C ILE A 220 -1.44 6.36 -12.62
N LEU A 221 -0.76 7.37 -13.21
CA LEU A 221 0.36 8.06 -12.56
C LEU A 221 -0.04 8.74 -11.25
N VAL A 222 -1.25 9.30 -11.15
CA VAL A 222 -1.77 9.86 -9.89
C VAL A 222 -1.86 8.79 -8.81
N GLY A 223 -2.35 7.59 -9.15
CA GLY A 223 -2.37 6.44 -8.23
C GLY A 223 -0.98 5.98 -7.80
N MET A 224 -0.04 5.92 -8.75
CA MET A 224 1.37 5.60 -8.48
C MET A 224 2.01 6.63 -7.53
N LEU A 225 1.81 7.92 -7.81
CA LEU A 225 2.34 9.01 -6.97
C LEU A 225 1.74 8.97 -5.56
N ALA A 226 0.43 8.69 -5.43
CA ALA A 226 -0.20 8.54 -4.12
C ALA A 226 0.42 7.37 -3.31
N PHE A 227 0.66 6.24 -3.97
CA PHE A 227 1.37 5.10 -3.37
C PHE A 227 2.80 5.48 -2.94
N GLU A 228 3.60 6.07 -3.83
CA GLU A 228 4.98 6.48 -3.54
C GLU A 228 5.08 7.49 -2.40
N VAL A 229 4.19 8.49 -2.36
CA VAL A 229 4.15 9.47 -1.26
C VAL A 229 3.89 8.78 0.08
N LEU A 230 2.96 7.83 0.13
CA LEU A 230 2.68 7.07 1.35
C LEU A 230 3.86 6.19 1.75
N VAL A 231 4.52 5.53 0.79
CA VAL A 231 5.73 4.73 1.05
C VAL A 231 6.85 5.63 1.62
N TYR A 232 7.11 6.77 0.99
CA TYR A 232 8.13 7.72 1.45
C TYR A 232 7.87 8.18 2.90
N LEU A 233 6.63 8.55 3.21
CA LEU A 233 6.23 8.94 4.55
C LEU A 233 6.40 7.78 5.54
N GLY A 234 5.99 6.57 5.16
CA GLY A 234 6.13 5.38 5.99
C GLY A 234 7.58 5.00 6.28
N VAL A 235 8.45 5.00 5.26
CA VAL A 235 9.88 4.76 5.43
C VAL A 235 10.48 5.79 6.39
N ARG A 236 10.11 7.07 6.27
CA ARG A 236 10.63 8.12 7.16
C ARG A 236 10.23 7.92 8.62
N GLN A 237 9.02 7.43 8.89
CA GLN A 237 8.55 7.14 10.26
C GLN A 237 9.07 5.79 10.80
N CYS A 238 9.51 4.88 9.93
CA CYS A 238 9.92 3.53 10.31
C CYS A 238 11.42 3.23 10.10
N ARG A 239 12.23 4.22 9.68
CA ARG A 239 13.66 4.06 9.36
C ARG A 239 14.53 3.49 10.48
N PHE A 240 14.11 3.64 11.72
CA PHE A 240 14.80 3.13 12.91
C PHE A 240 13.87 2.29 13.79
N ALA A 241 12.80 1.73 13.22
CA ALA A 241 11.83 0.95 13.97
C ALA A 241 12.50 -0.24 14.66
N ASN A 242 12.35 -0.32 15.98
CA ASN A 242 12.95 -1.42 16.73
C ASN A 242 12.16 -2.72 16.50
N PRO A 243 12.84 -3.88 16.34
CA PRO A 243 12.15 -5.15 16.25
C PRO A 243 11.42 -5.43 17.57
N PRO A 244 10.31 -6.21 17.55
CA PRO A 244 9.70 -6.70 18.77
C PRO A 244 10.77 -7.36 19.64
N ARG A 245 10.79 -7.07 20.95
CA ARG A 245 11.60 -7.84 21.89
C ARG A 245 11.18 -9.29 21.70
N LEU A 246 12.11 -10.15 21.27
CA LEU A 246 11.88 -11.59 21.31
C LEU A 246 11.52 -11.83 22.77
N ALA A 247 10.26 -12.20 23.04
CA ALA A 247 9.85 -12.52 24.40
C ALA A 247 10.92 -13.48 24.92
N ASP A 248 11.50 -13.19 26.09
CA ASP A 248 12.58 -13.96 26.70
C ASP A 248 12.08 -15.40 26.93
N GLY A 249 12.03 -16.16 25.85
CA GLY A 249 11.65 -17.55 25.84
C GLY A 249 12.79 -18.29 26.53
N PRO A 250 12.50 -19.27 27.39
CA PRO A 250 13.51 -19.99 28.15
C PRO A 250 14.42 -20.92 27.30
N GLY A 251 14.72 -20.58 26.04
CA GLY A 251 15.52 -21.40 25.13
C GLY A 251 15.90 -20.65 23.85
N GLY A 252 16.71 -19.59 23.99
CA GLY A 252 17.28 -18.85 22.86
C GLY A 252 18.34 -19.65 22.10
N ASP A 253 17.94 -20.75 21.47
CA ASP A 253 18.77 -21.49 20.51
C ASP A 253 18.41 -21.02 19.09
N THR A 254 19.32 -20.23 18.51
CA THR A 254 19.62 -20.12 17.06
C THR A 254 18.43 -20.18 16.08
N ILE A 255 17.92 -19.01 15.70
CA ILE A 255 17.26 -18.87 14.40
C ILE A 255 18.38 -18.81 13.34
N ALA A 256 18.48 -19.88 12.54
CA ALA A 256 19.39 -19.97 11.39
C ALA A 256 19.10 -18.86 10.35
N PRO A 257 20.14 -18.38 9.63
CA PRO A 257 20.11 -17.16 8.82
C PRO A 257 19.11 -17.15 7.66
#